data_AF-A0A6M2DE94-F1
#
_entry.id   AF-A0A6M2DE94-F1
#
_cell.length_a   1.000
_cell.length_b   1.000
_cell.length_c   1.000
_cell.angle_alpha   90.00
_cell.angle_beta   90.00
_cell.angle_gamma   90.00
#
_symmetry.space_group_name_H-M   'P 1'
#
loop_
_entity.id
_entity.type
_entity.pdbx_description
1 polymer ?
#
loop_
_entity_poly.entity_id
_entity_poly.type
_entity_poly.pdbx_seq_one_letter_code
_entity_poly.pdbx_strand_id
1 'polypeptide(L)'
;MTDTYRVIERDGCHADYLLHKYFVNDFRTGYVEVGRNKTCLPIKYLKFKDQIRDFAIRNEDVWVISHPETGTIWLQEMVWCILHNLDFQKAKAPLQERVPFLEYSILYDFENINLQNNMEIPADTLKSVTYVSKKKGSRCIKTHLPWELLPSAIQTRKSKSKILYICRNPKDTCVSYYHHCRLVEGFTGSFEDFCELFMAGRVSFSPYLKHIKEFWERRNEPNILFLKYEDLKTNLRGEIKKVSQFLEKDLSPEQVEILARHLSCENMRSNPSVNYEDVLNMNEKRTSVADAYAGHELIMNGAVGSYKSQMNPELIMKFDNWINQTMENIPLHF
;
A
#
# COMPACT_ATOMS: atom_id res chain seq x y z
N MET A 1 -16.69 7.29 17.26
CA MET A 1 -17.78 7.03 16.30
C MET A 1 -17.56 5.62 15.76
N THR A 2 -18.59 4.78 15.72
CA THR A 2 -18.53 3.48 15.05
C THR A 2 -18.49 3.75 13.54
N ASP A 3 -17.52 3.21 12.83
CA ASP A 3 -17.46 3.36 11.38
C ASP A 3 -18.72 2.74 10.76
N THR A 4 -19.54 3.58 10.12
CA THR A 4 -20.67 3.12 9.32
C THR A 4 -20.12 2.35 8.14
N TYR A 5 -20.74 1.21 7.81
CA TYR A 5 -20.36 0.43 6.65
C TYR A 5 -21.57 0.01 5.83
N ARG A 6 -21.32 -0.28 4.55
CA ARG A 6 -22.28 -0.87 3.62
C ARG A 6 -21.63 -2.07 2.95
N VAL A 7 -22.30 -3.21 2.94
CA VAL A 7 -21.85 -4.36 2.12
C VAL A 7 -22.04 -4.00 0.65
N ILE A 8 -21.02 -4.23 -0.16
CA ILE A 8 -21.12 -4.03 -1.61
C ILE A 8 -21.78 -5.28 -2.17
N GLU A 9 -23.02 -5.15 -2.64
CA GLU A 9 -23.76 -6.26 -3.25
C GLU A 9 -23.43 -6.36 -4.75
N ARG A 10 -23.41 -7.59 -5.29
CA ARG A 10 -23.05 -7.84 -6.69
C ARG A 10 -23.93 -7.08 -7.68
N ASP A 11 -25.21 -6.95 -7.37
CA ASP A 11 -26.22 -6.37 -8.26
C ASP A 11 -26.46 -4.86 -8.01
N GLY A 12 -25.50 -4.17 -7.37
CA GLY A 12 -25.61 -2.74 -7.03
C GLY A 12 -25.48 -1.81 -8.25
N CYS A 13 -24.25 -1.60 -8.72
CA CYS A 13 -23.96 -0.87 -9.97
C CYS A 13 -22.98 -1.67 -10.84
N HIS A 14 -22.65 -1.15 -12.03
CA HIS A 14 -21.73 -1.86 -12.94
C HIS A 14 -20.36 -2.14 -12.28
N ALA A 15 -19.78 -1.15 -11.60
CA ALA A 15 -18.51 -1.32 -10.91
C ALA A 15 -18.61 -2.30 -9.71
N ASP A 16 -19.77 -2.38 -9.02
CA ASP A 16 -20.00 -3.38 -7.97
C ASP A 16 -20.01 -4.79 -8.59
N TYR A 17 -20.67 -4.96 -9.74
CA TYR A 17 -20.67 -6.22 -10.49
C TYR A 17 -19.25 -6.62 -10.91
N LEU A 18 -18.46 -5.69 -11.47
CA LEU A 18 -17.08 -5.95 -11.88
C LEU A 18 -16.20 -6.35 -10.69
N LEU A 19 -16.36 -5.68 -9.54
CA LEU A 19 -15.62 -6.00 -8.31
C LEU A 19 -15.91 -7.44 -7.88
N HIS A 20 -17.18 -7.82 -7.81
CA HIS A 20 -17.58 -9.19 -7.47
C HIS A 20 -17.09 -10.21 -8.50
N LYS A 21 -17.26 -9.90 -9.79
CA LYS A 21 -16.87 -10.79 -10.89
C LYS A 21 -15.39 -11.16 -10.84
N TYR A 22 -14.51 -10.22 -10.52
CA TYR A 22 -13.06 -10.41 -10.66
C TYR A 22 -12.29 -10.58 -9.35
N PHE A 23 -12.84 -10.16 -8.20
CA PHE A 23 -12.11 -10.20 -6.93
C PHE A 23 -12.77 -11.03 -5.84
N VAL A 24 -14.02 -11.50 -6.04
CA VAL A 24 -14.63 -12.46 -5.12
C VAL A 24 -14.26 -13.87 -5.55
N ASN A 25 -13.58 -14.58 -4.65
CA ASN A 25 -13.01 -15.91 -4.87
C ASN A 25 -12.83 -16.62 -3.51
N ASP A 26 -12.17 -17.78 -3.51
CA ASP A 26 -12.00 -18.61 -2.30
C ASP A 26 -11.26 -17.90 -1.15
N PHE A 27 -10.43 -16.90 -1.44
CA PHE A 27 -9.69 -16.14 -0.44
C PHE A 27 -10.24 -14.72 -0.20
N ARG A 28 -11.27 -14.30 -0.92
CA ARG A 28 -12.00 -13.04 -0.69
C ARG A 28 -13.48 -13.25 -0.92
N THR A 29 -14.24 -13.32 0.18
CA THR A 29 -15.66 -13.67 0.15
C THR A 29 -16.61 -12.49 -0.09
N GLY A 30 -16.08 -11.28 -0.20
CA GLY A 30 -16.89 -10.08 -0.43
C GLY A 30 -16.17 -8.80 -0.05
N TYR A 31 -16.86 -7.67 -0.25
CA TYR A 31 -16.33 -6.33 -0.02
C TYR A 31 -17.33 -5.44 0.72
N VAL A 32 -16.81 -4.43 1.40
CA VAL A 32 -17.56 -3.42 2.14
C VAL A 32 -17.04 -2.02 1.80
N GLU A 33 -17.92 -1.03 1.81
CA GLU A 33 -17.55 0.38 1.92
C GLU A 33 -17.60 0.79 3.39
N VAL A 34 -16.55 1.47 3.87
CA VAL A 34 -16.42 1.87 5.27
C VAL A 34 -16.17 3.37 5.38
N GLY A 35 -16.78 3.99 6.39
CA GLY A 35 -16.55 5.40 6.74
C GLY A 35 -17.20 6.38 5.78
N ARG A 36 -16.97 7.68 6.01
CA ARG A 36 -17.52 8.76 5.19
C ARG A 36 -16.91 8.78 3.79
N ASN A 37 -15.66 8.35 3.66
CA ASN A 37 -15.00 8.26 2.36
C ASN A 37 -15.52 7.11 1.50
N LYS A 38 -16.28 6.17 2.08
CA LYS A 38 -16.75 4.94 1.46
C LYS A 38 -15.58 4.07 0.99
N THR A 39 -14.60 3.85 1.86
CA THR A 39 -13.40 3.11 1.51
C THR A 39 -13.74 1.64 1.23
N CYS A 40 -13.41 1.18 0.03
CA CYS A 40 -13.61 -0.21 -0.40
C CYS A 40 -12.56 -1.12 0.26
N LEU A 41 -13.02 -2.11 1.03
CA LEU A 41 -12.17 -3.07 1.73
C LEU A 41 -12.77 -4.47 1.63
N PRO A 42 -11.95 -5.54 1.69
CA PRO A 42 -12.47 -6.90 1.88
C PRO A 42 -13.38 -6.98 3.10
N ILE A 43 -14.48 -7.73 3.01
CA ILE A 43 -15.49 -7.84 4.08
C ILE A 43 -14.90 -8.33 5.41
N LYS A 44 -13.81 -9.09 5.34
CA LYS A 44 -13.03 -9.54 6.50
C LYS A 44 -12.54 -8.39 7.38
N TYR A 45 -12.42 -7.17 6.86
CA TYR A 45 -12.08 -5.97 7.64
C TYR A 45 -13.00 -5.79 8.86
N LEU A 46 -14.29 -6.12 8.72
CA LEU A 46 -15.25 -5.99 9.81
C LEU A 46 -14.88 -6.82 11.06
N LYS A 47 -14.13 -7.93 10.89
CA LYS A 47 -13.64 -8.75 12.01
C LYS A 47 -12.51 -8.08 12.80
N PHE A 48 -11.78 -7.14 12.18
CA PHE A 48 -10.56 -6.53 12.74
C PHE A 48 -10.69 -5.03 13.00
N LYS A 49 -11.78 -4.39 12.56
CA LYS A 49 -11.97 -2.93 12.66
C LYS A 49 -11.78 -2.39 14.08
N ASP A 50 -12.31 -3.06 15.09
CA ASP A 50 -12.21 -2.63 16.49
C ASP A 50 -10.77 -2.77 16.99
N GLN A 51 -10.08 -3.86 16.61
CA GLN A 51 -8.69 -4.08 16.95
C GLN A 51 -7.76 -3.03 16.34
N ILE A 52 -8.04 -2.60 15.10
CA ILE A 52 -7.31 -1.50 14.45
C ILE A 52 -7.62 -0.17 15.13
N ARG A 53 -8.90 0.14 15.34
CA ARG A 53 -9.33 1.39 15.98
C ARG A 53 -8.69 1.57 17.35
N ASP A 54 -8.62 0.50 18.12
CA ASP A 54 -8.14 0.50 19.51
C ASP A 54 -6.64 0.11 19.60
N PHE A 55 -5.94 0.04 18.47
CA PHE A 55 -4.53 -0.32 18.42
C PHE A 55 -3.70 0.65 19.26
N ALA A 56 -2.96 0.10 20.23
CA ALA A 56 -2.11 0.87 21.12
C ALA A 56 -0.87 1.39 20.39
N ILE A 57 -0.83 2.71 20.18
CA ILE A 57 0.28 3.42 19.56
C ILE A 57 1.33 3.80 20.61
N ARG A 58 2.61 3.68 20.24
CA ARG A 58 3.76 4.20 20.98
C ARG A 58 4.23 5.49 20.32
N ASN A 59 4.72 6.44 21.09
CA ASN A 59 5.17 7.72 20.53
C ASN A 59 6.37 7.55 19.58
N GLU A 60 7.15 6.49 19.77
CA GLU A 60 8.32 6.14 18.97
C GLU A 60 7.96 5.33 17.72
N ASP A 61 6.68 5.00 17.51
CA ASP A 61 6.25 4.34 16.29
C ASP A 61 6.47 5.23 15.07
N VAL A 62 6.89 4.59 13.98
CA VAL A 62 6.99 5.21 12.65
C VAL A 62 6.05 4.48 11.72
N TRP A 63 5.16 5.23 11.08
CA TRP A 63 4.16 4.70 10.16
C TRP A 63 4.55 5.03 8.72
N VAL A 64 4.64 4.01 7.88
CA VAL A 64 4.77 4.14 6.43
C VAL A 64 3.40 3.88 5.83
N ILE A 65 2.79 4.93 5.33
CA ILE A 65 1.42 4.92 4.83
C ILE A 65 1.40 5.28 3.35
N SER A 66 0.58 4.58 2.59
CA SER A 66 0.38 4.88 1.17
C SER A 66 -0.84 4.16 0.66
N HIS A 67 -1.39 4.58 -0.47
CA HIS A 67 -2.23 3.66 -1.24
C HIS A 67 -1.34 2.61 -1.91
N PRO A 68 -1.81 1.37 -2.18
CA PRO A 68 -1.07 0.39 -2.97
C PRO A 68 -0.43 0.99 -4.24
N GLU A 69 0.76 0.50 -4.58
CA GLU A 69 1.45 0.79 -5.85
C GLU A 69 1.96 2.23 -6.07
N THR A 70 2.22 2.94 -4.98
CA THR A 70 2.73 4.33 -4.98
C THR A 70 4.18 4.49 -4.52
N GLY A 71 4.95 3.39 -4.38
CA GLY A 71 6.35 3.43 -3.93
C GLY A 71 6.60 2.94 -2.51
N THR A 72 5.65 2.23 -1.91
CA THR A 72 5.69 1.78 -0.52
C THR A 72 6.92 0.94 -0.19
N ILE A 73 7.34 0.02 -1.06
CA ILE A 73 8.51 -0.84 -0.82
C ILE A 73 9.78 0.01 -0.68
N TRP A 74 9.92 0.99 -1.58
CA TRP A 74 11.05 1.91 -1.58
C TRP A 74 11.12 2.73 -0.29
N LEU A 75 9.98 3.27 0.14
CA LEU A 75 9.88 4.06 1.37
C LEU A 75 10.11 3.20 2.62
N GLN A 76 9.54 1.99 2.70
CA GLN A 76 9.76 1.08 3.83
C GLN A 76 11.24 0.75 4.00
N GLU A 77 11.94 0.42 2.91
CA GLU A 77 13.37 0.09 2.95
C GLU A 77 14.20 1.30 3.39
N MET A 78 13.93 2.47 2.82
CA MET A 78 14.60 3.72 3.19
C MET A 78 14.44 4.03 4.68
N VAL A 79 13.19 4.06 5.17
CA VAL A 79 12.88 4.38 6.57
C VAL A 79 13.51 3.37 7.51
N TRP A 80 13.40 2.08 7.20
CA TRP A 80 13.95 1.05 8.05
C TRP A 80 15.46 1.15 8.16
N CYS A 81 16.17 1.32 7.04
CA CYS A 81 17.63 1.49 7.03
C CYS A 81 18.06 2.72 7.83
N ILE A 82 17.37 3.85 7.69
CA ILE A 82 17.68 5.08 8.44
C ILE A 82 17.50 4.87 9.95
N LEU A 83 16.38 4.26 10.37
CA LEU A 83 16.10 4.00 11.79
C LEU A 83 17.12 3.06 12.43
N HIS A 84 17.72 2.16 11.65
CA HIS A 84 18.68 1.15 12.11
C HIS A 84 20.13 1.51 11.73
N ASN A 85 20.42 2.80 11.53
CA ASN A 85 21.77 3.32 11.29
C ASN A 85 22.49 2.63 10.11
N LEU A 86 21.75 2.32 9.04
CA LEU A 86 22.24 1.65 7.84
C LEU A 86 22.83 0.25 8.11
N ASP A 87 22.26 -0.49 9.06
CA ASP A 87 22.60 -1.90 9.31
C ASP A 87 22.08 -2.80 8.17
N PHE A 88 22.83 -2.83 7.06
CA PHE A 88 22.49 -3.61 5.86
C PHE A 88 22.53 -5.12 6.09
N GLN A 89 23.21 -5.61 7.15
CA GLN A 89 23.17 -7.04 7.48
C GLN A 89 21.81 -7.42 8.04
N LYS A 90 21.26 -6.61 8.96
CA LYS A 90 19.89 -6.82 9.43
C LYS A 90 18.83 -6.51 8.36
N ALA A 91 19.12 -5.63 7.41
CA ALA A 91 18.22 -5.34 6.27
C ALA A 91 17.98 -6.55 5.35
N LYS A 92 18.79 -7.61 5.46
CA LYS A 92 18.59 -8.88 4.73
C LYS A 92 17.39 -9.69 5.25
N ALA A 93 16.91 -9.42 6.46
CA ALA A 93 15.68 -10.03 6.95
C ALA A 93 14.48 -9.62 6.06
N PRO A 94 13.46 -10.48 5.89
CA PRO A 94 12.30 -10.17 5.06
C PRO A 94 11.64 -8.83 5.43
N LEU A 95 11.23 -8.06 4.43
CA LEU A 95 10.65 -6.73 4.64
C LEU A 95 9.42 -6.77 5.55
N GLN A 96 8.60 -7.81 5.48
CA GLN A 96 7.39 -7.99 6.30
C GLN A 96 7.72 -8.19 7.79
N GLU A 97 8.90 -8.72 8.12
CA GLU A 97 9.35 -8.82 9.51
C GLU A 97 9.90 -7.49 10.01
N ARG A 98 10.58 -6.75 9.14
CA ARG A 98 11.21 -5.46 9.42
C ARG A 98 10.18 -4.33 9.56
N VAL A 99 9.24 -4.27 8.63
CA VAL A 99 8.16 -3.28 8.53
C VAL A 99 6.83 -4.03 8.37
N PRO A 100 6.26 -4.57 9.46
CA PRO A 100 5.04 -5.37 9.39
C PRO A 100 3.84 -4.59 8.86
N PHE A 101 3.03 -5.28 8.07
CA PHE A 101 1.82 -4.75 7.47
C PHE A 101 0.62 -4.97 8.42
N LEU A 102 0.09 -3.88 8.98
CA LEU A 102 -0.90 -3.90 10.06
C LEU A 102 -2.12 -4.77 9.70
N GLU A 103 -2.70 -4.54 8.52
CA GLU A 103 -3.93 -5.19 8.04
C GLU A 103 -3.70 -6.38 7.11
N TYR A 104 -2.53 -7.03 7.13
CA TYR A 104 -2.25 -8.14 6.19
C TYR A 104 -3.28 -9.28 6.25
N SER A 105 -3.72 -9.66 7.46
CA SER A 105 -4.74 -10.70 7.69
C SER A 105 -6.14 -10.36 7.17
N ILE A 106 -6.37 -9.09 6.81
CA ILE A 106 -7.65 -8.60 6.28
C ILE A 106 -7.76 -8.83 4.78
N LEU A 107 -6.62 -8.82 4.07
CA LEU A 107 -6.58 -8.87 2.60
C LEU A 107 -6.91 -10.24 2.02
N TYR A 108 -6.63 -11.29 2.78
CA TYR A 108 -6.78 -12.67 2.34
C TYR A 108 -7.42 -13.50 3.45
N ASP A 109 -8.39 -14.33 3.07
CA ASP A 109 -8.95 -15.32 3.96
C ASP A 109 -8.06 -16.55 4.08
N PHE A 110 -6.89 -16.34 4.70
CA PHE A 110 -5.89 -17.37 4.95
C PHE A 110 -6.44 -18.57 5.74
N GLU A 111 -7.49 -18.40 6.53
CA GLU A 111 -8.14 -19.51 7.25
C GLU A 111 -8.81 -20.47 6.26
N ASN A 112 -9.51 -19.95 5.25
CA ASN A 112 -10.09 -20.77 4.18
C ASN A 112 -9.02 -21.37 3.26
N ILE A 113 -7.98 -20.61 2.91
CA ILE A 113 -6.85 -21.13 2.11
C ILE A 113 -6.17 -22.30 2.82
N ASN A 114 -5.95 -22.21 4.13
CA ASN A 114 -5.33 -23.27 4.93
C ASN A 114 -6.17 -24.57 4.87
N LEU A 115 -7.49 -24.46 5.05
CA LEU A 115 -8.42 -25.59 5.00
C LEU A 115 -8.47 -26.28 3.63
N GLN A 116 -8.31 -25.53 2.55
CA GLN A 116 -8.40 -26.08 1.19
C GLN A 116 -7.09 -26.72 0.70
N ASN A 117 -5.94 -26.19 1.10
CA ASN A 117 -4.64 -26.59 0.54
C ASN A 117 -3.70 -27.31 1.52
N ASN A 118 -4.16 -27.59 2.75
CA ASN A 118 -3.37 -28.26 3.81
C ASN A 118 -2.03 -27.55 4.10
N MET A 119 -2.05 -26.21 4.05
CA MET A 119 -0.88 -25.35 4.12
C MET A 119 -0.70 -24.75 5.50
N GLU A 120 0.46 -24.95 6.13
CA GLU A 120 0.81 -24.29 7.38
C GLU A 120 1.04 -22.78 7.15
N ILE A 121 0.10 -21.95 7.61
CA ILE A 121 0.22 -20.49 7.56
C ILE A 121 0.70 -20.00 8.94
N PRO A 122 1.78 -19.21 9.01
CA PRO A 122 2.26 -18.67 10.29
C PRO A 122 1.14 -17.96 11.06
N ALA A 123 1.05 -18.21 12.37
CA ALA A 123 0.02 -17.60 13.22
C ALA A 123 0.03 -16.06 13.15
N ASP A 124 1.20 -15.47 12.96
CA ASP A 124 1.40 -14.04 12.80
C ASP A 124 0.77 -13.48 11.51
N THR A 125 0.68 -14.29 10.45
CA THR A 125 -0.03 -13.96 9.21
C THR A 125 -1.55 -13.96 9.42
N LEU A 126 -2.07 -14.86 10.25
CA LEU A 126 -3.51 -14.94 10.57
C LEU A 126 -3.97 -13.81 11.50
N LYS A 127 -3.06 -13.28 12.34
CA LYS A 127 -3.36 -12.27 13.36
C LYS A 127 -2.42 -11.07 13.24
N SER A 128 -2.34 -10.47 12.05
CA SER A 128 -1.38 -9.41 11.71
C SER A 128 -1.41 -8.24 12.70
N VAL A 129 -2.59 -7.76 13.08
CA VAL A 129 -2.73 -6.64 14.04
C VAL A 129 -2.15 -7.01 15.41
N THR A 130 -2.39 -8.23 15.88
CA THR A 130 -1.81 -8.75 17.13
C THR A 130 -0.30 -8.88 17.03
N TYR A 131 0.21 -9.39 15.90
CA TYR A 131 1.65 -9.49 15.65
C TYR A 131 2.34 -8.12 15.76
N VAL A 132 1.81 -7.10 15.07
CA VAL A 132 2.36 -5.73 15.15
C VAL A 132 2.28 -5.17 16.57
N SER A 133 1.21 -5.47 17.31
CA SER A 133 1.06 -5.01 18.70
C SER A 133 2.15 -5.56 19.63
N LYS A 134 2.56 -6.82 19.43
CA LYS A 134 3.52 -7.56 20.26
C LYS A 134 4.98 -7.31 19.88
N LYS A 135 5.24 -6.67 18.73
CA LYS A 135 6.62 -6.38 18.29
C LYS A 135 7.36 -5.54 19.33
N LYS A 136 8.51 -6.04 19.78
CA LYS A 136 9.39 -5.37 20.75
C LYS A 136 10.25 -4.31 20.04
N GLY A 137 10.71 -3.31 20.80
CA GLY A 137 11.55 -2.23 20.29
C GLY A 137 10.78 -1.19 19.45
N SER A 138 11.54 -0.38 18.71
CA SER A 138 11.00 0.63 17.79
C SER A 138 10.26 -0.03 16.64
N ARG A 139 8.98 0.33 16.44
CA ARG A 139 8.16 -0.24 15.38
C ARG A 139 8.14 0.68 14.17
N CYS A 140 8.55 0.15 13.02
CA CYS A 140 8.21 0.71 11.72
C CYS A 140 7.02 -0.09 11.19
N ILE A 141 5.88 0.55 10.90
CA ILE A 141 4.61 -0.12 10.60
C ILE A 141 4.14 0.30 9.21
N LYS A 142 3.84 -0.66 8.34
CA LYS A 142 3.18 -0.41 7.05
C LYS A 142 1.67 -0.46 7.23
N THR A 143 0.96 0.47 6.58
CA THR A 143 -0.48 0.35 6.35
C THR A 143 -0.89 1.03 5.04
N HIS A 144 -1.96 0.52 4.44
CA HIS A 144 -2.67 1.08 3.30
C HIS A 144 -4.02 1.68 3.68
N LEU A 145 -4.34 1.75 4.98
CA LEU A 145 -5.57 2.37 5.45
C LEU A 145 -5.54 3.89 5.23
N PRO A 146 -6.67 4.49 4.77
CA PRO A 146 -6.83 5.93 4.73
C PRO A 146 -6.92 6.52 6.14
N TRP A 147 -6.78 7.84 6.26
CA TRP A 147 -6.71 8.52 7.55
C TRP A 147 -7.91 8.20 8.45
N GLU A 148 -9.12 8.20 7.88
CA GLU A 148 -10.37 7.89 8.59
C GLU A 148 -10.40 6.49 9.24
N LEU A 149 -9.58 5.55 8.77
CA LEU A 149 -9.57 4.16 9.26
C LEU A 149 -8.29 3.78 10.02
N LEU A 150 -7.37 4.74 10.24
CA LEU A 150 -6.20 4.55 11.09
C LEU A 150 -6.62 4.38 12.57
N PRO A 151 -5.74 3.89 13.46
CA PRO A 151 -6.09 3.81 14.88
C PRO A 151 -6.50 5.16 15.46
N SER A 152 -7.45 5.11 16.41
CA SER A 152 -8.14 6.31 16.92
C SER A 152 -7.19 7.33 17.58
N ALA A 153 -6.08 6.85 18.14
CA ALA A 153 -5.02 7.71 18.69
C ALA A 153 -4.29 8.57 17.63
N ILE A 154 -4.15 8.10 16.37
CA ILE A 154 -3.66 8.92 15.25
C ILE A 154 -4.75 9.91 14.85
N GLN A 155 -5.97 9.44 14.63
CA GLN A 155 -7.07 10.30 14.15
C GLN A 155 -7.35 11.48 15.08
N THR A 156 -7.32 11.23 16.39
CA THR A 156 -7.59 12.24 17.43
C THR A 156 -6.36 13.07 17.80
N ARG A 157 -5.22 12.90 17.09
CA ARG A 157 -3.94 13.60 17.32
C ARG A 157 -3.38 13.45 18.75
N LYS A 158 -3.79 12.40 19.46
CA LYS A 158 -3.25 12.05 20.78
C LYS A 158 -1.86 11.42 20.66
N SER A 159 -1.62 10.67 19.58
CA SER A 159 -0.30 10.15 19.25
C SER A 159 0.61 11.23 18.69
N LYS A 160 1.91 11.15 19.02
CA LYS A 160 2.99 11.92 18.38
C LYS A 160 3.86 11.06 17.44
N SER A 161 3.45 9.82 17.17
CA SER A 161 4.12 8.92 16.23
C SER A 161 4.33 9.59 14.88
N LYS A 162 5.50 9.35 14.27
CA LYS A 162 5.85 9.90 12.96
C LYS A 162 5.11 9.13 11.86
N ILE A 163 4.62 9.84 10.86
CA ILE A 163 3.90 9.29 9.72
C ILE A 163 4.61 9.76 8.45
N LEU A 164 5.01 8.82 7.60
CA LEU A 164 5.51 9.09 6.27
C LEU A 164 4.46 8.60 5.28
N TYR A 165 3.93 9.54 4.50
CA TYR A 165 2.94 9.27 3.47
C TYR A 165 3.57 9.45 2.09
N ILE A 166 3.40 8.47 1.20
CA ILE A 166 3.83 8.61 -0.21
C ILE A 166 2.65 8.45 -1.18
N CYS A 167 2.60 9.33 -2.17
CA CYS A 167 1.67 9.24 -3.30
C CYS A 167 2.40 9.19 -4.64
N ARG A 168 1.65 8.88 -5.70
CA ARG A 168 2.13 8.81 -7.09
C ARG A 168 1.05 9.31 -8.04
N ASN A 169 1.43 9.66 -9.27
CA ASN A 169 0.50 9.98 -10.35
C ASN A 169 -0.63 8.92 -10.43
N PRO A 170 -1.92 9.31 -10.43
CA PRO A 170 -3.03 8.35 -10.43
C PRO A 170 -3.03 7.40 -11.62
N LYS A 171 -2.58 7.86 -12.81
CA LYS A 171 -2.56 7.04 -14.02
C LYS A 171 -1.47 5.97 -13.96
N ASP A 172 -0.26 6.33 -13.55
CA ASP A 172 0.83 5.36 -13.32
C ASP A 172 0.48 4.38 -12.19
N THR A 173 -0.20 4.86 -11.14
CA THR A 173 -0.66 4.02 -10.03
C THR A 173 -1.68 2.99 -10.51
N CYS A 174 -2.65 3.41 -11.34
CA CYS A 174 -3.65 2.51 -11.91
C CYS A 174 -3.01 1.39 -12.75
N VAL A 175 -2.03 1.72 -13.60
CA VAL A 175 -1.28 0.72 -14.39
C VAL A 175 -0.56 -0.27 -13.49
N SER A 176 0.20 0.23 -12.51
CA SER A 176 0.95 -0.62 -11.58
C SER A 176 0.02 -1.51 -10.76
N TYR A 177 -1.13 -0.97 -10.32
CA TYR A 177 -2.10 -1.70 -9.52
C TYR A 177 -2.88 -2.75 -10.30
N TYR A 178 -3.15 -2.50 -11.58
CA TYR A 178 -3.67 -3.53 -12.47
C TYR A 178 -2.73 -4.75 -12.49
N HIS A 179 -1.44 -4.55 -12.79
CA HIS A 179 -0.48 -5.66 -12.84
C HIS A 179 -0.32 -6.36 -11.48
N HIS A 180 -0.25 -5.61 -10.38
CA HIS A 180 -0.23 -6.17 -9.03
C HIS A 180 -1.44 -7.06 -8.76
N CYS A 181 -2.66 -6.58 -9.06
CA CYS A 181 -3.89 -7.33 -8.84
C CYS A 181 -3.93 -8.61 -9.69
N ARG A 182 -3.36 -8.62 -10.90
CA ARG A 182 -3.24 -9.84 -11.70
C ARG A 182 -2.30 -10.86 -11.05
N LEU A 183 -1.16 -10.40 -10.55
CA LEU A 183 -0.12 -11.25 -9.97
C LEU A 183 -0.47 -11.79 -8.57
N VAL A 184 -1.05 -10.94 -7.73
CA VAL A 184 -1.19 -11.22 -6.30
C VAL A 184 -2.64 -11.47 -5.89
N GLU A 185 -3.60 -10.92 -6.65
CA GLU A 185 -5.02 -10.98 -6.29
C GLU A 185 -5.86 -11.80 -7.28
N GLY A 186 -5.25 -12.34 -8.34
CA GLY A 186 -5.92 -13.19 -9.34
C GLY A 186 -6.88 -12.43 -10.26
N PHE A 187 -6.70 -11.13 -10.46
CA PHE A 187 -7.56 -10.34 -11.35
C PHE A 187 -7.44 -10.83 -12.81
N THR A 188 -8.58 -11.12 -13.45
CA THR A 188 -8.66 -11.66 -14.82
C THR A 188 -9.38 -10.73 -15.80
N GLY A 189 -9.83 -9.56 -15.36
CA GLY A 189 -10.48 -8.57 -16.21
C GLY A 189 -9.53 -7.84 -17.16
N SER A 190 -10.10 -7.05 -18.07
CA SER A 190 -9.33 -6.18 -18.97
C SER A 190 -8.70 -5.01 -18.20
N PHE A 191 -7.77 -4.30 -18.84
CA PHE A 191 -7.21 -3.09 -18.25
C PHE A 191 -8.26 -1.97 -18.15
N GLU A 192 -9.18 -1.90 -19.12
CA GLU A 192 -10.30 -0.97 -19.14
C GLU A 192 -11.26 -1.23 -17.97
N ASP A 193 -11.61 -2.49 -17.70
CA ASP A 193 -12.44 -2.88 -16.54
C ASP A 193 -11.75 -2.44 -15.24
N PHE A 194 -10.43 -2.64 -15.14
CA PHE A 194 -9.68 -2.21 -13.96
C PHE A 194 -9.66 -0.69 -13.81
N CYS A 195 -9.51 0.06 -14.90
CA CYS A 195 -9.56 1.52 -14.87
C CYS A 195 -10.92 2.04 -14.39
N GLU A 196 -12.01 1.40 -14.81
CA GLU A 196 -13.35 1.72 -14.31
C GLU A 196 -13.45 1.46 -12.81
N LEU A 197 -13.02 0.27 -12.35
CA LEU A 197 -13.00 -0.08 -10.94
C LEU A 197 -12.17 0.93 -10.11
N PHE A 198 -11.00 1.32 -10.61
CA PHE A 198 -10.11 2.26 -9.93
C PHE A 198 -10.75 3.65 -9.77
N MET A 199 -11.31 4.22 -10.84
CA MET A 199 -11.98 5.54 -10.80
C MET A 199 -13.27 5.51 -9.97
N ALA A 200 -14.00 4.40 -9.98
CA ALA A 200 -15.22 4.20 -9.20
C ALA A 200 -14.96 3.97 -7.69
N GLY A 201 -13.70 3.80 -7.27
CA GLY A 201 -13.37 3.45 -5.89
C GLY A 201 -13.79 2.03 -5.54
N ARG A 202 -13.57 1.08 -6.46
CA ARG A 202 -13.90 -0.34 -6.38
C ARG A 202 -12.68 -1.24 -6.50
N VAL A 203 -11.61 -0.83 -5.84
CA VAL A 203 -10.43 -1.64 -5.54
C VAL A 203 -10.06 -1.45 -4.08
N SER A 204 -9.31 -2.37 -3.47
CA SER A 204 -8.97 -2.27 -2.05
C SER A 204 -8.31 -0.92 -1.72
N PHE A 205 -8.68 -0.33 -0.58
CA PHE A 205 -8.17 0.96 -0.06
C PHE A 205 -8.54 2.22 -0.85
N SER A 206 -9.32 2.09 -1.92
CA SER A 206 -9.85 3.23 -2.69
C SER A 206 -11.13 3.80 -2.03
N PRO A 207 -11.56 5.06 -2.30
CA PRO A 207 -11.17 5.91 -3.43
C PRO A 207 -9.78 6.54 -3.34
N TYR A 208 -8.98 6.37 -4.40
CA TYR A 208 -7.56 6.78 -4.45
C TYR A 208 -7.31 8.27 -4.13
N LEU A 209 -8.05 9.16 -4.81
CA LEU A 209 -7.81 10.60 -4.66
C LEU A 209 -8.26 11.13 -3.29
N LYS A 210 -9.31 10.55 -2.69
CA LYS A 210 -9.69 10.86 -1.30
C LYS A 210 -8.62 10.42 -0.33
N HIS A 211 -8.05 9.23 -0.53
CA HIS A 211 -6.93 8.73 0.26
C HIS A 211 -5.78 9.75 0.28
N ILE A 212 -5.38 10.26 -0.87
CA ILE A 212 -4.32 11.30 -0.97
C ILE A 212 -4.74 12.60 -0.28
N LYS A 213 -5.96 13.07 -0.54
CA LYS A 213 -6.46 14.35 -0.03
C LYS A 213 -6.36 14.45 1.48
N GLU A 214 -6.71 13.40 2.21
CA GLU A 214 -6.66 13.40 3.67
C GLU A 214 -5.25 13.66 4.22
N PHE A 215 -4.22 13.05 3.62
CA PHE A 215 -2.83 13.28 4.02
C PHE A 215 -2.29 14.60 3.48
N TRP A 216 -2.71 15.03 2.29
CA TRP A 216 -2.31 16.31 1.73
C TRP A 216 -2.77 17.49 2.60
N GLU A 217 -4.00 17.46 3.09
CA GLU A 217 -4.54 18.49 3.99
C GLU A 217 -3.76 18.59 5.32
N ARG A 218 -3.12 17.48 5.73
CA ARG A 218 -2.37 17.36 6.98
C ARG A 218 -0.85 17.43 6.80
N ARG A 219 -0.36 17.66 5.57
CA ARG A 219 1.07 17.61 5.23
C ARG A 219 1.96 18.59 6.00
N ASN A 220 1.36 19.61 6.61
CA ASN A 220 2.07 20.61 7.41
C ASN A 220 2.06 20.27 8.92
N GLU A 221 1.44 19.16 9.33
CA GLU A 221 1.53 18.68 10.71
C GLU A 221 2.96 18.18 10.99
N PRO A 222 3.54 18.50 12.17
CA PRO A 222 4.97 18.28 12.44
C PRO A 222 5.38 16.81 12.47
N ASN A 223 4.43 15.89 12.69
CA ASN A 223 4.66 14.44 12.71
C ASN A 223 4.22 13.76 11.40
N ILE A 224 3.98 14.50 10.32
CA ILE A 224 3.63 13.95 9.01
C ILE A 224 4.61 14.44 7.94
N LEU A 225 5.24 13.52 7.23
CA LEU A 225 6.04 13.80 6.04
C LEU A 225 5.31 13.31 4.80
N PHE A 226 4.94 14.25 3.92
CA PHE A 226 4.34 13.95 2.63
C PHE A 226 5.41 13.86 1.54
N LEU A 227 5.42 12.76 0.80
CA LEU A 227 6.40 12.40 -0.23
C LEU A 227 5.69 12.08 -1.54
N LYS A 228 6.40 12.22 -2.65
CA LYS A 228 5.95 11.81 -3.98
C LYS A 228 6.92 10.81 -4.58
N TYR A 229 6.39 9.80 -5.25
CA TYR A 229 7.19 8.84 -5.99
C TYR A 229 8.05 9.51 -7.06
N GLU A 230 7.50 10.52 -7.72
CA GLU A 230 8.16 11.31 -8.75
C GLU A 230 9.40 12.05 -8.22
N ASP A 231 9.34 12.51 -6.97
CA ASP A 231 10.47 13.18 -6.32
C ASP A 231 11.58 12.17 -5.96
N LEU A 232 11.21 10.95 -5.53
CA LEU A 232 12.18 9.87 -5.31
C LEU A 232 12.91 9.50 -6.61
N LYS A 233 12.21 9.49 -7.74
CA LYS A 233 12.80 9.21 -9.05
C LYS A 233 13.70 10.33 -9.54
N THR A 234 13.30 11.58 -9.31
CA THR A 234 14.03 12.76 -9.78
C THR A 234 15.25 13.07 -8.91
N ASN A 235 15.12 12.96 -7.59
CA ASN A 235 16.17 13.33 -6.64
C ASN A 235 16.15 12.45 -5.37
N LEU A 236 16.51 11.17 -5.53
CA LEU A 236 16.58 10.21 -4.43
C LEU A 236 17.43 10.70 -3.24
N ARG A 237 18.57 11.35 -3.50
CA ARG A 237 19.49 11.85 -2.45
C ARG A 237 18.84 12.95 -1.62
N GLY A 238 18.12 13.87 -2.26
CA GLY A 238 17.36 14.91 -1.59
C GLY A 238 16.27 14.33 -0.70
N GLU A 239 15.52 13.37 -1.22
CA GLU A 239 14.45 12.73 -0.45
C GLU A 239 14.99 11.87 0.71
N ILE A 240 16.14 11.19 0.56
CA ILE A 240 16.83 10.51 1.67
C ILE A 240 17.15 11.50 2.79
N LYS A 241 17.74 12.66 2.48
CA LYS A 241 18.07 13.68 3.48
C LYS A 241 16.83 14.23 4.17
N LYS A 242 15.76 14.46 3.40
CA LYS A 242 14.47 14.93 3.93
C LYS A 242 13.87 13.92 4.90
N VAL A 243 13.86 12.63 4.54
CA VAL A 243 13.38 11.54 5.41
C VAL A 243 14.27 11.41 6.65
N SER A 244 15.59 11.50 6.49
CA SER A 244 16.53 11.35 7.61
C SER A 244 16.38 12.47 8.63
N GLN A 245 16.24 13.71 8.18
CA GLN A 245 15.95 14.88 9.03
C GLN A 245 14.61 14.74 9.76
N PHE A 246 13.55 14.36 9.05
CA PHE A 246 12.23 14.14 9.66
C PHE A 246 12.27 13.03 10.73
N LEU A 247 13.05 11.98 10.49
CA LEU A 247 13.26 10.89 11.46
C LEU A 247 14.22 11.25 12.59
N GLU A 248 14.83 12.44 12.58
CA GLU A 248 15.86 12.88 13.54
C GLU A 248 17.06 11.91 13.57
N LYS A 249 17.48 11.51 12.37
CA LYS A 249 18.61 10.62 12.11
C LYS A 249 19.50 11.26 11.05
N ASP A 250 20.44 12.10 11.48
CA ASP A 250 21.36 12.74 10.55
C ASP A 250 22.26 11.72 9.85
N LEU A 251 22.35 11.84 8.53
CA LEU A 251 23.23 11.04 7.69
C LEU A 251 24.33 11.93 7.11
N SER A 252 25.56 11.43 7.13
CA SER A 252 26.67 12.07 6.41
C SER A 252 26.43 12.02 4.90
N PRO A 253 27.06 12.89 4.10
CA PRO A 253 27.01 12.82 2.64
C PRO A 253 27.34 11.41 2.11
N GLU A 254 28.32 10.74 2.69
CA GLU A 254 28.75 9.39 2.31
C GLU A 254 27.66 8.36 2.63
N GLN A 255 27.03 8.46 3.81
CA GLN A 255 25.91 7.59 4.19
C GLN A 255 24.70 7.76 3.26
N VAL A 256 24.41 8.99 2.83
CA VAL A 256 23.38 9.27 1.82
C VAL A 256 23.70 8.58 0.49
N GLU A 257 24.96 8.64 0.02
CA GLU A 257 25.37 7.96 -1.21
C GLU A 257 25.28 6.43 -1.11
N ILE A 258 25.68 5.87 0.04
CA ILE A 258 25.59 4.43 0.29
C ILE A 258 24.13 3.98 0.24
N LEU A 259 23.24 4.69 0.95
CA LEU A 259 21.82 4.37 0.95
C LEU A 259 21.18 4.59 -0.44
N ALA A 260 21.54 5.66 -1.16
CA ALA A 260 21.04 5.90 -2.51
C ALA A 260 21.43 4.78 -3.48
N ARG A 261 22.63 4.22 -3.35
CA ARG A 261 23.06 3.05 -4.13
C ARG A 261 22.25 1.82 -3.76
N HIS A 262 22.08 1.52 -2.47
CA HIS A 262 21.27 0.39 -1.99
C HIS A 262 19.84 0.46 -2.52
N LEU A 263 19.27 1.65 -2.53
CA LEU A 263 17.91 1.95 -2.94
C LEU A 263 17.73 2.16 -4.46
N SER A 264 18.74 1.88 -5.29
CA SER A 264 18.60 1.98 -6.75
C SER A 264 17.56 0.98 -7.26
N CYS A 265 16.88 1.29 -8.37
CA CYS A 265 15.85 0.40 -8.92
C CYS A 265 16.40 -1.00 -9.23
N GLU A 266 17.63 -1.09 -9.75
CA GLU A 266 18.32 -2.35 -10.05
C GLU A 266 18.60 -3.17 -8.78
N ASN A 267 19.10 -2.53 -7.73
CA ASN A 267 19.41 -3.22 -6.48
C ASN A 267 18.13 -3.63 -5.72
N MET A 268 17.10 -2.79 -5.72
CA MET A 268 15.82 -3.12 -5.10
C MET A 268 15.15 -4.31 -5.81
N ARG A 269 15.20 -4.37 -7.15
CA ARG A 269 14.64 -5.48 -7.93
C ARG A 269 15.34 -6.81 -7.66
N SER A 270 16.66 -6.79 -7.61
CA SER A 270 17.49 -8.00 -7.39
C SER A 270 17.61 -8.39 -5.91
N ASN A 271 17.06 -7.62 -4.98
CA ASN A 271 17.19 -7.88 -3.55
C ASN A 271 16.06 -8.82 -3.04
N PRO A 272 16.40 -10.06 -2.62
CA PRO A 272 15.41 -11.05 -2.19
C PRO A 272 14.65 -10.63 -0.92
N SER A 273 15.18 -9.70 -0.12
CA SER A 273 14.49 -9.25 1.10
C SER A 273 13.31 -8.30 0.82
N VAL A 274 13.20 -7.77 -0.41
CA VAL A 274 12.21 -6.75 -0.80
C VAL A 274 11.52 -7.00 -2.13
N ASN A 275 11.97 -7.96 -2.96
CA ASN A 275 11.41 -8.22 -4.29
C ASN A 275 10.15 -9.13 -4.30
N TYR A 276 9.84 -9.77 -3.17
CA TYR A 276 8.66 -10.64 -2.96
C TYR A 276 8.58 -11.87 -3.87
N GLU A 277 9.69 -12.32 -4.46
CA GLU A 277 9.71 -13.51 -5.34
C GLU A 277 9.16 -14.76 -4.64
N ASP A 278 9.53 -15.00 -3.38
CA ASP A 278 9.02 -16.13 -2.60
C ASP A 278 7.49 -16.10 -2.44
N VAL A 279 6.91 -14.91 -2.28
CA VAL A 279 5.46 -14.73 -2.16
C VAL A 279 4.77 -15.01 -3.49
N LEU A 280 5.36 -14.55 -4.61
CA LEU A 280 4.87 -14.84 -5.95
C LEU A 280 4.91 -16.33 -6.25
N ASN A 281 6.02 -17.00 -5.97
CA ASN A 281 6.17 -18.45 -6.14
C ASN A 281 5.16 -19.25 -5.30
N MET A 282 4.83 -18.77 -4.09
CA MET A 282 3.76 -19.36 -3.29
C MET A 282 2.37 -19.11 -3.89
N ASN A 283 2.12 -17.92 -4.45
CA ASN A 283 0.84 -17.57 -5.04
C ASN A 283 0.58 -18.25 -6.39
N GLU A 284 1.62 -18.48 -7.20
CA GLU A 284 1.54 -19.34 -8.40
C GLU A 284 1.02 -20.74 -8.05
N LYS A 285 1.44 -21.28 -6.90
CA LYS A 285 0.94 -22.58 -6.42
C LYS A 285 -0.47 -22.52 -5.84
N ARG A 286 -0.96 -21.35 -5.45
CA ARG A 286 -2.25 -21.15 -4.75
C ARG A 286 -3.37 -20.65 -5.65
N THR A 287 -3.04 -20.07 -6.81
CA THR A 287 -4.02 -19.46 -7.71
C THR A 287 -3.96 -20.14 -9.07
N SER A 288 -5.11 -20.47 -9.64
CA SER A 288 -5.23 -21.05 -10.99
C SER A 288 -4.90 -20.06 -12.11
N VAL A 289 -4.29 -18.91 -11.78
CA VAL A 289 -3.98 -17.78 -12.67
C VAL A 289 -2.49 -17.76 -13.05
N ALA A 290 -1.71 -18.71 -12.52
CA ALA A 290 -0.25 -18.78 -12.65
C ALA A 290 0.26 -18.82 -14.10
N ASP A 291 -0.43 -19.49 -15.02
CA ASP A 291 0.12 -19.76 -16.35
C ASP A 291 0.24 -18.52 -17.25
N ALA A 292 -0.60 -17.49 -17.04
CA ALA A 292 -0.57 -16.28 -17.88
C ALA A 292 0.46 -15.22 -17.41
N TYR A 293 1.04 -15.39 -16.22
CA TYR A 293 1.88 -14.38 -15.55
C TYR A 293 3.20 -14.91 -14.99
N ALA A 294 3.54 -16.17 -15.26
CA ALA A 294 4.82 -16.76 -14.87
C ALA A 294 6.00 -15.87 -15.32
N GLY A 295 6.87 -15.50 -14.38
CA GLY A 295 8.07 -14.69 -14.64
C GLY A 295 7.89 -13.16 -14.58
N HIS A 296 6.72 -12.66 -14.18
CA HIS A 296 6.53 -11.22 -13.94
C HIS A 296 6.97 -10.80 -12.52
N GLU A 297 7.68 -9.67 -12.43
CA GLU A 297 8.23 -9.13 -11.18
C GLU A 297 7.28 -8.12 -10.51
N LEU A 298 7.25 -8.07 -9.17
CA LEU A 298 6.54 -7.02 -8.44
C LEU A 298 7.26 -5.66 -8.52
N ILE A 299 8.60 -5.66 -8.54
CA ILE A 299 9.39 -4.44 -8.70
C ILE A 299 9.70 -4.22 -10.19
N MET A 300 8.73 -3.61 -10.88
CA MET A 300 8.84 -3.26 -12.30
C MET A 300 9.84 -2.11 -12.55
N ASN A 301 9.93 -1.61 -13.80
CA ASN A 301 10.88 -0.55 -14.21
C ASN A 301 10.73 0.79 -13.46
N GLY A 302 9.62 1.00 -12.74
CA GLY A 302 9.45 2.18 -11.90
C GLY A 302 9.59 3.50 -12.66
N ALA A 303 9.14 3.53 -13.91
CA ALA A 303 9.19 4.73 -14.75
C ALA A 303 8.05 5.68 -14.39
N VAL A 304 8.31 6.98 -14.48
CA VAL A 304 7.28 8.03 -14.40
C VAL A 304 6.73 8.26 -15.81
N GLY A 305 5.41 8.31 -15.95
CA GLY A 305 4.74 8.49 -17.24
C GLY A 305 4.58 7.22 -18.06
N SER A 306 4.77 6.04 -17.45
CA SER A 306 4.57 4.73 -18.09
C SER A 306 3.15 4.51 -18.59
N TYR A 307 2.16 5.18 -17.98
CA TYR A 307 0.78 5.14 -18.44
C TYR A 307 0.61 5.56 -19.91
N LYS A 308 1.49 6.41 -20.46
CA LYS A 308 1.37 6.89 -21.85
C LYS A 308 1.50 5.79 -22.89
N SER A 309 2.18 4.68 -22.56
CA SER A 309 2.30 3.53 -23.47
C SER A 309 1.22 2.47 -23.24
N GLN A 310 0.42 2.58 -22.17
CA GLN A 310 -0.57 1.57 -21.76
C GLN A 310 -2.01 2.08 -21.91
N MET A 311 -2.23 3.39 -21.76
CA MET A 311 -3.53 4.03 -21.88
C MET A 311 -3.69 4.68 -23.25
N ASN A 312 -4.83 4.44 -23.89
CA ASN A 312 -5.21 5.18 -25.09
C ASN A 312 -5.59 6.65 -24.74
N PRO A 313 -5.62 7.57 -25.72
CA PRO A 313 -5.91 8.98 -25.47
C PRO A 313 -7.26 9.26 -24.81
N GLU A 314 -8.30 8.48 -25.13
CA GLU A 314 -9.63 8.63 -24.54
C GLU A 314 -9.60 8.32 -23.03
N LEU A 315 -8.92 7.24 -22.65
CA LEU A 315 -8.76 6.84 -21.27
C LEU A 315 -7.93 7.86 -20.48
N ILE A 316 -6.85 8.38 -21.06
CA ILE A 316 -6.06 9.47 -20.44
C ILE A 316 -6.96 10.68 -20.16
N MET A 317 -7.77 11.08 -21.13
CA MET A 317 -8.71 12.21 -20.97
C MET A 317 -9.77 11.94 -19.89
N LYS A 318 -10.30 10.72 -19.81
CA LYS A 318 -11.22 10.32 -18.72
C LYS A 318 -10.56 10.46 -17.35
N PHE A 319 -9.33 9.99 -17.20
CA PHE A 319 -8.56 10.15 -15.96
C PHE A 319 -8.28 11.62 -15.65
N ASP A 320 -7.89 12.43 -16.64
CA ASP A 320 -7.63 13.85 -16.43
C ASP A 320 -8.88 14.58 -15.92
N ASN A 321 -10.04 14.33 -16.53
CA ASN A 321 -11.31 14.89 -16.08
C ASN A 321 -11.66 14.45 -14.66
N TRP A 322 -11.54 13.15 -14.36
CA TRP A 322 -11.79 12.60 -13.03
C TRP A 322 -10.86 13.20 -11.96
N ILE A 323 -9.56 13.34 -12.27
CA ILE A 323 -8.58 13.96 -11.37
C ILE A 323 -8.91 15.42 -11.13
N ASN A 324 -9.15 16.20 -12.20
CA ASN A 324 -9.44 17.62 -12.10
C ASN A 324 -10.71 17.90 -11.29
N GLN A 325 -11.76 17.10 -11.49
CA GLN A 325 -13.01 17.23 -10.72
C GLN A 325 -12.81 16.86 -9.24
N THR A 326 -12.05 15.81 -8.95
CA THR A 326 -11.92 15.30 -7.57
C THR A 326 -10.91 16.10 -6.74
N MET A 327 -9.85 16.60 -7.39
CA MET A 327 -8.76 17.35 -6.78
C MET A 327 -8.89 18.86 -7.00
N GLU A 328 -10.09 19.33 -7.33
CA GLU A 328 -10.38 20.76 -7.51
C GLU A 328 -9.91 21.54 -6.26
N ASN A 329 -9.20 22.65 -6.50
CA ASN A 329 -8.61 23.51 -5.46
C ASN A 329 -7.52 22.84 -4.59
N ILE A 330 -7.00 21.69 -4.98
CA ILE A 330 -5.86 21.05 -4.32
C ILE A 330 -4.60 21.28 -5.16
N PRO A 331 -3.64 22.10 -4.70
CA PRO A 331 -2.41 22.41 -5.46
C PRO A 331 -1.37 21.28 -5.33
N LEU A 332 -1.78 20.04 -5.58
CA LEU A 332 -0.91 18.87 -5.64
C LEU A 332 -0.65 18.54 -7.11
N HIS A 333 0.63 18.64 -7.49
CA HIS A 333 1.11 18.23 -8.81
C HIS A 333 2.01 17.01 -8.65
N PHE A 334 1.78 16.01 -9.50
CA PHE A 334 2.52 14.76 -9.50
C PHE A 334 3.82 14.93 -10.27
#